data_AF-A0A7T6Z290-F1
#
_entry.id   AF-A0A7T6Z290-F1
#
_cell.length_a   1.000
_cell.length_b   1.000
_cell.length_c   1.000
_cell.angle_alpha   90.00
_cell.angle_beta   90.00
_cell.angle_gamma   90.00
#
_symmetry.space_group_name_H-M   'P 1'
#
loop_
_entity.id
_entity.type
_entity.pdbx_description
1 polymer ?
#
loop_
_entity_poly.entity_id
_entity_poly.type
_entity_poly.pdbx_seq_one_letter_code
_entity_poly.pdbx_strand_id
1 'polypeptide(L)'
;MANVQQFEVWKTDVRPILELKKDEFHLLGHDKASEEDVWRLGIEKLRKESEYTPFYRFVNVLMRLTVTDYMNEKTINAYKGTEGWTKDTDDELEGVLDEVLGNE
;
A
#
# COMPACT_ATOMS: atom_id res chain seq x y z
N MET A 1 -14.97 19.44 2.17
CA MET A 1 -13.72 20.05 1.67
C MET A 1 -12.75 18.91 1.44
N ALA A 2 -12.25 18.72 0.22
CA ALA A 2 -11.28 17.66 -0.03
C ALA A 2 -10.00 18.01 0.74
N ASN A 3 -9.66 17.23 1.76
CA ASN A 3 -8.41 17.40 2.50
C ASN A 3 -7.28 17.11 1.51
N VAL A 4 -6.58 18.14 1.06
CA VAL A 4 -5.41 18.00 0.18
C VAL A 4 -4.29 17.43 1.03
N GLN A 5 -4.17 16.10 1.04
CA GLN A 5 -3.12 15.37 1.74
C GLN A 5 -1.76 15.78 1.16
N GLN A 6 -0.77 16.03 2.04
CA GLN A 6 0.54 16.58 1.68
C GLN A 6 1.62 15.50 1.55
N PHE A 7 1.23 14.25 1.25
CA PHE A 7 2.16 13.11 1.30
C PHE A 7 3.41 13.33 0.45
N GLU A 8 3.28 13.88 -0.77
CA GLU A 8 4.43 14.16 -1.63
C GLU A 8 5.46 15.09 -1.00
N VAL A 9 5.04 16.05 -0.17
CA VAL A 9 5.95 16.95 0.56
C VAL A 9 6.77 16.15 1.58
N TRP A 10 6.14 15.17 2.24
CA TRP A 10 6.75 14.33 3.27
C TRP A 10 7.55 13.14 2.74
N LYS A 11 7.54 12.89 1.42
CA LYS A 11 8.22 11.73 0.83
C LYS A 11 9.72 11.70 1.18
N THR A 12 10.35 12.87 1.23
CA THR A 12 11.76 12.99 1.64
C THR A 12 11.95 12.65 3.12
N ASP A 13 11.04 13.11 3.99
CA ASP A 13 11.12 12.88 5.45
C ASP A 13 10.99 11.40 5.81
N VAL A 14 10.17 10.65 5.06
CA VAL A 14 9.93 9.22 5.30
C VAL A 14 10.83 8.30 4.48
N ARG A 15 11.75 8.83 3.66
CA ARG A 15 12.69 8.00 2.87
C ARG A 15 13.41 6.93 3.70
N PRO A 16 13.89 7.20 4.93
CA PRO A 16 14.51 6.16 5.76
C PRO A 16 13.58 4.98 6.06
N ILE A 17 12.27 5.22 6.18
CA ILE A 17 11.27 4.17 6.39
C ILE A 17 11.07 3.37 5.11
N LEU A 18 11.02 4.04 3.95
CA LEU A 18 10.87 3.37 2.66
C LEU A 18 12.04 2.41 2.40
N GLU A 19 13.26 2.86 2.66
CA GLU A 19 14.48 2.05 2.55
C GLU A 19 14.44 0.85 3.51
N LEU A 20 14.11 1.10 4.79
CA LEU A 20 14.01 0.05 5.81
C LEU A 20 12.97 -1.02 5.45
N LYS A 21 11.79 -0.63 4.94
CA LYS A 21 10.75 -1.58 4.53
C LYS A 21 11.12 -2.35 3.27
N LYS A 22 11.78 -1.69 2.30
CA LYS A 22 12.33 -2.37 1.12
C LYS A 22 13.32 -3.45 1.55
N ASP A 23 14.26 -3.12 2.43
CA ASP A 23 15.26 -4.06 2.93
C ASP A 23 14.61 -5.21 3.73
N GLU A 24 13.58 -4.93 4.52
CA GLU A 24 12.78 -5.97 5.20
C GLU A 24 12.12 -6.94 4.21
N PHE A 25 11.52 -6.41 3.13
CA PHE A 25 10.91 -7.25 2.10
C PHE A 25 11.95 -8.08 1.36
N HIS A 26 13.13 -7.53 1.09
CA HIS A 26 14.27 -8.27 0.53
C HIS A 26 14.71 -9.40 1.46
N LEU A 27 14.83 -9.13 2.76
CA LEU A 27 15.19 -10.14 3.75
C LEU A 27 14.20 -11.32 3.78
N LEU A 28 12.94 -11.06 3.46
CA LEU A 28 11.87 -12.05 3.35
C LEU A 28 11.78 -12.72 1.97
N GLY A 29 12.75 -12.49 1.08
CA GLY A 29 12.88 -13.14 -0.23
C GLY A 29 12.27 -12.38 -1.41
N HIS A 30 11.85 -11.13 -1.21
CA HIS A 30 11.24 -10.30 -2.24
C HIS A 30 12.20 -9.25 -2.82
N ASP A 31 13.36 -9.69 -3.33
CA ASP A 31 14.48 -8.84 -3.82
C ASP A 31 14.10 -7.82 -4.91
N LYS A 32 12.94 -8.01 -5.57
CA LYS A 32 12.42 -7.10 -6.59
C LYS A 32 11.66 -5.89 -6.02
N ALA A 33 11.36 -5.88 -4.72
CA ALA A 33 10.67 -4.76 -4.09
C ALA A 33 11.51 -3.49 -4.18
N SER A 34 10.87 -2.35 -4.41
CA SER A 34 11.51 -1.03 -4.46
C SER A 34 10.93 -0.07 -3.42
N GLU A 35 11.66 1.00 -3.09
CA GLU A 35 11.13 2.10 -2.26
C GLU A 35 9.84 2.70 -2.84
N GLU A 36 9.72 2.72 -4.17
CA GLU A 36 8.53 3.21 -4.86
C GLU A 36 7.33 2.26 -4.70
N ASP A 37 7.57 0.95 -4.60
CA ASP A 37 6.51 -0.01 -4.27
C ASP A 37 5.99 0.22 -2.85
N VAL A 38 6.89 0.40 -1.88
CA VAL A 38 6.53 0.71 -0.49
C VAL A 38 5.75 2.02 -0.41
N TRP A 39 6.24 3.06 -1.11
CA TRP A 39 5.56 4.35 -1.21
C TRP A 39 4.13 4.20 -1.71
N ARG A 40 3.97 3.59 -2.89
CA ARG A 40 2.67 3.43 -3.55
C ARG A 40 1.68 2.66 -2.67
N LEU A 41 2.13 1.57 -2.06
CA LEU A 41 1.32 0.74 -1.16
C LEU A 41 0.84 1.53 0.07
N GLY A 42 1.71 2.34 0.66
CA GLY A 42 1.35 3.23 1.77
C GLY A 42 0.30 4.28 1.36
N ILE A 43 0.51 4.94 0.23
CA ILE A 43 -0.43 5.94 -0.29
C ILE A 43 -1.79 5.33 -0.63
N GLU A 44 -1.82 4.12 -1.18
CA GLU A 44 -3.05 3.41 -1.49
C GLU A 44 -3.86 3.11 -0.22
N LYS A 45 -3.23 2.59 0.84
CA LYS A 45 -3.90 2.36 2.13
C LYS A 45 -4.46 3.66 2.72
N LEU A 46 -3.71 4.77 2.62
CA LEU A 46 -4.14 6.08 3.14
C LEU A 46 -5.27 6.71 2.32
N ARG A 47 -5.35 6.45 1.02
CA ARG A 47 -6.46 6.93 0.18
C ARG A 47 -7.80 6.30 0.55
N LYS A 48 -7.78 5.12 1.19
CA LYS A 48 -8.98 4.49 1.75
C LYS A 48 -9.46 5.18 3.03
N GLU A 49 -8.62 6.00 3.69
CA GLU A 49 -9.02 6.79 4.85
C GLU A 49 -9.79 8.07 4.43
N SER A 50 -10.93 8.31 5.05
CA SER A 50 -11.79 9.49 4.78
C SER A 50 -11.36 10.75 5.54
N GLU A 51 -10.50 10.60 6.54
CA GLU A 51 -10.07 11.66 7.45
C GLU A 51 -8.71 12.25 7.07
N TYR A 52 -8.42 13.45 7.58
CA TYR A 52 -7.10 14.04 7.48
C TYR A 52 -6.05 13.14 8.16
N THR A 53 -4.93 12.90 7.48
CA THR A 53 -3.86 12.05 8.01
C THR A 53 -2.74 12.92 8.58
N PRO A 54 -2.59 13.02 9.91
CA PRO A 54 -1.44 13.70 10.51
C PRO A 54 -0.15 12.91 10.25
N PHE A 55 1.01 13.59 10.26
CA PHE A 55 2.30 12.98 9.93
C PHE A 55 2.62 11.72 10.76
N TYR A 56 2.33 11.70 12.06
CA TYR A 56 2.59 10.51 12.89
C TYR A 56 1.76 9.30 12.45
N ARG A 57 0.52 9.51 11.97
CA ARG A 57 -0.33 8.45 11.43
C ARG A 57 0.20 7.99 10.09
N PHE A 58 0.62 8.92 9.23
CA PHE A 58 1.26 8.63 7.97
C PHE A 58 2.48 7.69 8.15
N VAL A 59 3.38 8.05 9.06
CA VAL A 59 4.54 7.23 9.45
C VAL A 59 4.11 5.86 9.96
N ASN A 60 3.09 5.80 10.82
CA ASN A 60 2.58 4.55 11.38
C ASN A 60 2.04 3.61 10.29
N VAL A 61 1.32 4.14 9.29
CA VAL A 61 0.84 3.33 8.15
C VAL A 61 2.00 2.73 7.36
N LEU A 62 3.04 3.51 7.06
CA LEU A 62 4.22 3.01 6.34
C LEU A 62 4.96 1.92 7.13
N MET A 63 5.12 2.11 8.44
CA MET A 63 5.79 1.13 9.31
C MET A 63 5.03 -0.19 9.44
N ARG A 64 3.69 -0.15 9.34
CA ARG A 64 2.81 -1.32 9.44
C ARG A 64 2.67 -2.12 8.15
N LEU A 65 3.22 -1.65 7.03
CA LEU A 65 3.18 -2.38 5.78
C LEU A 65 3.81 -3.76 5.93
N THR A 66 3.15 -4.80 5.44
CA THR A 66 3.63 -6.17 5.49
C THR A 66 4.02 -6.67 4.10
N VAL A 67 4.81 -7.75 4.05
CA VAL A 67 5.06 -8.47 2.78
C VAL A 67 3.75 -8.99 2.17
N THR A 68 2.78 -9.38 3.00
CA THR A 68 1.44 -9.79 2.54
C THR A 68 0.74 -8.65 1.80
N ASP A 69 0.78 -7.43 2.34
CA ASP A 69 0.21 -6.25 1.65
C ASP A 69 0.86 -6.04 0.27
N TYR A 70 2.19 -6.16 0.20
CA TYR A 70 2.94 -6.04 -1.05
C TYR A 70 2.55 -7.14 -2.05
N MET A 71 2.46 -8.40 -1.61
CA MET A 71 2.10 -9.51 -2.48
C MET A 71 0.66 -9.44 -2.98
N ASN A 72 -0.26 -8.95 -2.14
CA ASN A 72 -1.64 -8.72 -2.54
C ASN A 72 -1.72 -7.66 -3.64
N GLU A 73 -1.02 -6.52 -3.47
CA GLU A 73 -0.95 -5.47 -4.49
C GLU A 73 -0.41 -5.99 -5.82
N LYS A 74 0.67 -6.77 -5.80
CA LYS A 74 1.25 -7.36 -7.01
C LYS A 74 0.32 -8.36 -7.68
N THR A 75 -0.39 -9.16 -6.89
CA THR A 75 -1.35 -10.15 -7.38
C THR A 75 -2.51 -9.44 -8.08
N ILE A 76 -3.14 -8.48 -7.41
CA ILE A 76 -4.24 -7.68 -7.98
C ILE A 76 -3.79 -7.01 -9.28
N ASN A 77 -2.63 -6.36 -9.30
CA ASN A 77 -2.11 -5.68 -10.48
C ASN A 77 -1.83 -6.63 -11.65
N ALA A 78 -1.38 -7.87 -11.38
CA ALA A 78 -1.19 -8.87 -12.42
C ALA A 78 -2.52 -9.27 -13.08
N TYR A 79 -3.61 -9.32 -12.31
CA TYR A 79 -4.94 -9.59 -12.86
C TYR A 79 -5.58 -8.36 -13.54
N LYS A 80 -5.33 -7.13 -13.05
CA LYS A 80 -5.78 -5.87 -13.67
C LYS A 80 -5.42 -5.73 -15.16
N GLY A 81 -4.33 -6.35 -15.59
CA GLY A 81 -3.87 -6.34 -16.98
C GLY A 81 -4.51 -7.40 -17.89
N THR A 82 -5.46 -8.21 -17.40
CA THR A 82 -6.06 -9.32 -18.16
C THR A 82 -7.35 -8.89 -18.89
N GLU A 83 -7.64 -9.50 -20.04
CA GLU A 83 -8.89 -9.26 -20.78
C GLU A 83 -10.09 -9.60 -19.90
N GLY A 84 -11.00 -8.65 -19.70
CA GLY A 84 -12.22 -8.82 -18.90
C GLY A 84 -12.18 -8.20 -17.49
N TRP A 85 -11.06 -7.59 -17.07
CA TRP A 85 -11.03 -6.83 -15.82
C TRP A 85 -11.92 -5.59 -15.89
N THR A 86 -12.86 -5.44 -14.96
CA THR A 86 -13.73 -4.26 -14.84
C THR A 86 -13.64 -3.65 -13.44
N LYS A 87 -14.28 -2.49 -13.25
CA LYS A 87 -14.40 -1.87 -11.92
C LYS A 87 -15.16 -2.76 -10.94
N ASP A 88 -16.18 -3.49 -11.41
CA ASP A 88 -16.95 -4.42 -10.58
C ASP A 88 -16.07 -5.58 -10.09
N THR A 89 -15.12 -6.03 -10.92
CA THR A 89 -14.11 -7.03 -10.52
C THR A 89 -13.18 -6.51 -9.42
N ASP A 90 -12.81 -5.21 -9.47
CA ASP A 90 -11.97 -4.57 -8.45
C ASP A 90 -12.68 -4.53 -7.10
N ASP A 91 -13.94 -4.07 -7.09
CA ASP A 91 -14.75 -3.94 -5.87
C ASP A 91 -15.07 -5.33 -5.24
N GLU A 92 -15.29 -6.38 -6.06
CA GLU A 92 -15.51 -7.76 -5.59
C GLU A 92 -14.23 -8.38 -4.98
N LEU A 93 -13.08 -8.20 -5.63
CA LEU A 93 -11.81 -8.75 -5.16
C LEU A 93 -11.32 -8.07 -3.88
N GLU A 94 -11.51 -6.76 -3.75
CA GLU A 94 -11.23 -6.06 -2.49
C GLU A 94 -12.09 -6.61 -1.35
N GLY A 95 -13.38 -6.88 -1.58
CA GLY A 95 -14.26 -7.49 -0.58
C GLY A 95 -13.79 -8.87 -0.12
N VAL A 96 -13.38 -9.74 -1.05
CA VAL A 96 -12.82 -11.07 -0.73
C VAL A 96 -11.50 -10.97 0.03
N LEU A 97 -10.62 -10.05 -0.35
CA LEU A 97 -9.34 -9.84 0.33
C LEU A 97 -9.55 -9.31 1.75
N ASP A 98 -10.44 -8.35 1.94
CA ASP A 98 -10.76 -7.82 3.27
C ASP A 98 -11.41 -8.89 4.16
N GLU A 99 -12.21 -9.81 3.61
CA GLU A 99 -12.75 -10.96 4.37
C GLU A 99 -11.66 -11.95 4.79
N VAL A 100 -10.69 -12.23 3.90
CA VAL A 100 -9.58 -13.15 4.20
C VAL A 100 -8.57 -12.54 5.16
N LEU A 101 -8.30 -11.24 5.04
CA LEU A 101 -7.29 -10.53 5.82
C LEU A 101 -7.82 -9.87 7.10
N GLY A 102 -9.13 -9.61 7.17
CA GLY A 102 -9.80 -8.96 8.31
C GLY A 102 -10.15 -9.91 9.46
N ASN A 103 -9.78 -11.19 9.38
CA ASN A 103 -9.95 -12.17 10.44
C ASN A 103 -8.70 -12.22 11.34
N GLU A 104 -8.52 -11.20 12.19
CA GLU A 104 -7.81 -11.29 13.48
C GLU A 104 -8.61 -10.57 14.58
#